data_AF-A0A7K3Y6E6-F1
#
_entry.id   AF-A0A7K3Y6E6-F1
#
_cell.length_a   1.000
_cell.length_b   1.000
_cell.length_c   1.000
_cell.angle_alpha   90.00
_cell.angle_beta   90.00
_cell.angle_gamma   90.00
#
_symmetry.space_group_name_H-M   'P 1'
#
loop_
_entity.id
_entity.type
_entity.pdbx_description
1 polymer ?
#
loop_
_entity_poly.entity_id
_entity_poly.type
_entity_poly.pdbx_seq_one_letter_code
_entity_poly.pdbx_strand_id
1 'polypeptide(L)'
;MTVDVLAFATSPRRHGNSETLLDAVLNAMKGERAAVEKIVVPETDIKPCRGCNACAKLNRCIQRDFMDYIHDRIIEADCIILASPIYCMGLTAQAKVLVDRSQVFCTRKYT
;
A
#
# COMPACT_ATOMS: atom_id res chain seq x y z
N MET A 1 22.62 5.12 7.50
CA MET A 1 21.35 4.38 7.54
C MET A 1 20.57 4.82 6.32
N THR A 2 20.13 3.87 5.53
CA THR A 2 19.24 4.11 4.39
C THR A 2 17.81 4.00 4.91
N VAL A 3 16.91 4.89 4.49
CA VAL A 3 15.48 4.85 4.85
C VAL A 3 14.74 4.10 3.75
N ASP A 4 14.03 3.02 4.10
CA ASP A 4 13.22 2.25 3.16
C ASP A 4 11.82 2.88 3.01
N VAL A 5 11.48 3.32 1.80
CA VAL A 5 10.26 4.06 1.48
C VAL A 5 9.38 3.24 0.55
N LEU A 6 8.17 2.92 1.01
CA LEU A 6 7.15 2.23 0.23
C LEU A 6 6.05 3.21 -0.18
N ALA A 7 5.88 3.41 -1.49
CA ALA A 7 4.94 4.36 -2.04
C ALA A 7 3.84 3.69 -2.86
N PHE A 8 2.59 4.08 -2.65
CA PHE A 8 1.43 3.56 -3.36
C PHE A 8 0.78 4.64 -4.24
N ALA A 9 0.76 4.41 -5.55
CA ALA A 9 -0.06 5.17 -6.48
C ALA A 9 -1.41 4.45 -6.68
N THR A 10 -2.52 5.08 -6.29
CA THR A 10 -3.85 4.43 -6.29
C THR A 10 -4.85 5.10 -7.24
N SER A 11 -4.39 6.07 -8.04
CA SER A 11 -5.20 6.64 -9.11
C SER A 11 -5.40 5.61 -10.22
N PRO A 12 -6.64 5.27 -10.61
CA PRO A 12 -6.86 4.43 -11.79
C PRO A 12 -6.44 5.14 -13.09
N ARG A 13 -6.27 6.46 -13.07
CA ARG A 13 -5.70 7.24 -14.18
C ARG A 13 -4.20 7.34 -13.99
N ARG A 14 -3.43 6.64 -14.85
CA ARG A 14 -1.97 6.73 -14.89
C ARG A 14 -1.52 8.15 -15.20
N HIS A 15 -0.44 8.58 -14.57
CA HIS A 15 0.19 9.90 -14.74
C HIS A 15 -0.76 11.09 -14.46
N GLY A 16 -1.80 10.88 -13.65
CA GLY A 16 -2.69 11.94 -13.18
C GLY A 16 -2.11 12.71 -12.00
N ASN A 17 -2.79 13.79 -11.59
CA ASN A 17 -2.31 14.73 -10.56
C ASN A 17 -1.74 14.07 -9.29
N SER A 18 -2.45 13.11 -8.71
CA SER A 18 -1.99 12.42 -7.49
C SER A 18 -0.71 11.61 -7.72
N GLU A 19 -0.58 10.95 -8.88
CA GLU A 19 0.64 10.20 -9.22
C GLU A 19 1.80 11.15 -9.53
N THR A 20 1.54 12.26 -10.23
CA THR A 20 2.54 13.30 -10.50
C THR A 20 3.10 13.92 -9.21
N LEU A 21 2.23 14.23 -8.24
CA LEU A 21 2.65 14.74 -6.95
C LEU A 21 3.45 13.70 -6.16
N LEU A 22 3.03 12.42 -6.21
CA LEU A 22 3.81 11.34 -5.61
C LEU A 22 5.21 11.27 -6.23
N ASP A 23 5.31 11.28 -7.56
CA ASP A 23 6.59 11.20 -8.27
C ASP A 23 7.52 12.36 -7.93
N ALA A 24 6.98 13.58 -7.74
CA ALA A 24 7.77 14.72 -7.28
C ALA A 24 8.38 14.49 -5.88
N VAL A 25 7.59 13.95 -4.94
CA VAL A 25 8.06 13.60 -3.58
C VAL A 25 9.14 12.52 -3.67
N LEU A 26 8.88 11.43 -4.39
CA LEU A 26 9.81 10.31 -4.51
C LEU A 26 11.12 10.73 -5.19
N ASN A 27 11.06 11.63 -6.18
CA ASN A 27 12.26 12.16 -6.83
C ASN A 27 13.10 13.04 -5.90
N ALA A 28 12.48 13.82 -5.01
CA ALA A 28 13.21 14.56 -3.98
C ALA A 28 13.91 13.61 -2.99
N MET A 29 13.23 12.53 -2.58
CA MET A 29 13.79 11.55 -1.65
C MET A 29 14.96 10.74 -2.23
N LYS A 30 14.98 10.49 -3.54
CA LYS A 30 16.13 9.82 -4.21
C LYS A 30 17.44 10.60 -4.10
N GLY A 31 17.38 11.92 -3.88
CA GLY A 31 18.57 12.74 -3.63
C GLY A 31 19.17 12.53 -2.23
N GLU A 32 18.48 11.80 -1.36
CA GLU A 32 18.88 11.48 0.00
C GLU A 32 19.27 10.00 0.15
N ARG A 33 19.59 9.56 1.36
CA ARG A 33 19.84 8.14 1.68
C ARG A 33 18.53 7.36 1.79
N ALA A 34 17.68 7.39 0.76
CA ALA A 34 16.40 6.69 0.73
C ALA A 34 16.36 5.65 -0.40
N ALA A 35 15.93 4.43 -0.07
CA ALA A 35 15.60 3.39 -1.03
C ALA A 35 14.09 3.42 -1.28
N VAL A 36 13.68 3.75 -2.51
CA VAL A 36 12.28 4.02 -2.83
C VAL A 36 11.71 2.92 -3.71
N GLU A 37 10.62 2.30 -3.24
CA GLU A 37 9.78 1.39 -4.01
C GLU A 37 8.41 2.04 -4.28
N LYS A 38 8.01 2.14 -5.55
CA LYS A 38 6.68 2.64 -5.95
C LYS A 38 5.85 1.49 -6.52
N ILE A 39 4.67 1.28 -5.94
CA ILE A 39 3.68 0.31 -6.40
C ILE A 39 2.49 1.05 -7.01
N VAL A 40 2.19 0.75 -8.27
CA VAL A 40 1.00 1.25 -8.97
C VAL A 40 -0.14 0.25 -8.74
N VAL A 41 -0.94 0.50 -7.71
CA VAL A 41 -1.95 -0.44 -7.21
C VAL A 41 -2.96 -0.90 -8.27
N PRO A 42 -3.46 -0.03 -9.18
CA PRO A 42 -4.36 -0.46 -10.25
C PRO A 42 -3.76 -1.50 -11.22
N GLU A 43 -2.44 -1.65 -11.26
CA GLU A 43 -1.71 -2.57 -12.16
C GLU A 43 -1.31 -3.87 -11.46
N THR A 44 -1.76 -4.07 -10.22
CA THR A 44 -1.47 -5.27 -9.42
C THR A 44 -2.70 -6.17 -9.33
N ASP A 45 -2.49 -7.49 -9.20
CA ASP A 45 -3.59 -8.41 -8.87
C ASP A 45 -3.83 -8.40 -7.36
N ILE A 46 -4.72 -7.51 -6.91
CA ILE A 46 -5.18 -7.45 -5.52
C ILE A 46 -6.70 -7.58 -5.50
N LYS A 47 -7.18 -8.60 -4.78
CA LYS A 47 -8.61 -8.83 -4.61
C LYS A 47 -9.14 -8.13 -3.36
N PRO A 48 -10.41 -7.69 -3.36
CA PRO A 48 -11.05 -7.15 -2.16
C PRO A 48 -10.98 -8.09 -0.94
N CYS A 49 -11.06 -7.52 0.25
CA CYS A 49 -11.17 -8.32 1.46
C CYS A 49 -12.48 -9.11 1.46
N ARG A 50 -12.43 -10.41 1.73
CA ARG A 50 -13.61 -11.28 1.84
C ARG A 50 -14.35 -11.16 3.18
N GLY A 51 -13.80 -10.44 4.17
CA GLY A 51 -14.38 -10.37 5.52
C GLY A 51 -14.38 -11.70 6.28
N CYS A 52 -13.57 -12.68 5.86
CA CYS A 52 -13.59 -14.04 6.44
C CYS A 52 -12.99 -14.16 7.84
N ASN A 53 -12.32 -13.12 8.35
CA ASN A 53 -11.66 -13.06 9.68
C ASN A 53 -10.61 -14.16 9.96
N ALA A 54 -10.17 -14.93 8.97
CA ALA A 54 -9.14 -15.96 9.16
C ALA A 54 -7.80 -15.39 9.67
N CYS A 55 -7.49 -14.14 9.33
CA CYS A 55 -6.30 -13.44 9.79
C CYS A 55 -6.21 -13.28 11.32
N ALA A 56 -7.34 -13.25 12.03
CA ALA A 56 -7.35 -13.14 13.49
C ALA A 56 -6.80 -14.39 14.20
N LYS A 57 -6.74 -15.54 13.51
CA LYS A 57 -6.13 -16.77 14.01
C LYS A 57 -4.77 -17.04 13.39
N LEU A 58 -4.61 -16.73 12.09
CA LEU A 58 -3.43 -17.09 11.31
C LEU A 58 -2.34 -16.01 11.28
N ASN A 59 -2.62 -14.78 11.75
CA ASN A 59 -1.74 -13.61 11.65
C ASN A 59 -1.26 -13.26 10.23
N ARG A 60 -1.90 -13.85 9.22
CA ARG A 60 -1.69 -13.65 7.78
C ARG A 60 -3.02 -13.78 7.02
N CYS A 61 -3.08 -13.23 5.81
CA CYS A 61 -4.25 -13.42 4.96
C CYS A 61 -4.26 -14.83 4.35
N ILE A 62 -5.46 -15.42 4.20
CA ILE A 62 -5.63 -16.69 3.45
C ILE A 62 -5.78 -16.47 1.95
N GLN A 63 -6.08 -15.24 1.53
CA GLN A 63 -6.18 -14.89 0.11
C GLN A 63 -4.77 -14.69 -0.43
N ARG A 64 -4.36 -15.52 -1.39
CA ARG A 64 -3.05 -15.44 -2.06
C ARG A 64 -3.16 -14.62 -3.33
N ASP A 65 -2.54 -13.45 -3.30
CA ASP A 65 -2.48 -12.45 -4.37
C ASP A 65 -1.35 -11.46 -4.05
N PHE A 66 -1.25 -10.35 -4.79
CA PHE A 66 -0.13 -9.41 -4.63
C PHE A 66 -0.07 -8.73 -3.25
N MET A 67 -1.13 -8.85 -2.42
CA MET A 67 -1.07 -8.38 -1.03
C MET A 67 -0.09 -9.17 -0.16
N ASP A 68 0.25 -10.42 -0.50
CA ASP A 68 1.25 -11.17 0.27
C ASP A 68 2.59 -10.42 0.24
N TYR A 69 3.00 -9.95 -0.94
CA TYR A 69 4.21 -9.13 -1.12
C TYR A 69 4.10 -7.77 -0.42
N ILE A 70 2.97 -7.09 -0.59
CA ILE A 70 2.71 -5.78 0.04
C ILE A 70 2.75 -5.89 1.57
N HIS A 71 2.22 -6.96 2.16
CA HIS A 71 2.24 -7.14 3.60
C HIS A 71 3.66 -7.22 4.15
N ASP A 72 4.55 -7.93 3.46
CA ASP A 72 5.96 -8.03 3.87
C ASP A 72 6.68 -6.68 3.67
N ARG A 73 6.46 -5.98 2.56
CA ARG A 73 7.03 -4.63 2.34
C ARG A 73 6.54 -3.59 3.33
N ILE A 74 5.27 -3.63 3.75
CA ILE A 74 4.74 -2.73 4.78
C ILE A 74 5.45 -2.92 6.12
N ILE A 75 5.84 -4.17 6.45
CA ILE A 75 6.55 -4.46 7.71
C ILE A 75 7.99 -3.95 7.67
N GLU A 76 8.64 -4.01 6.50
CA GLU A 76 10.04 -3.61 6.31
C GLU A 76 10.21 -2.10 6.10
N ALA A 77 9.20 -1.41 5.57
CA ALA A 77 9.31 0.01 5.26
C ALA A 77 9.41 0.88 6.52
N ASP A 78 10.36 1.81 6.53
CA ASP A 78 10.46 2.87 7.53
C ASP A 78 9.42 3.97 7.28
N CYS A 79 9.07 4.20 6.01
CA CYS A 79 8.13 5.22 5.58
C CYS A 79 7.16 4.68 4.55
N ILE A 80 5.86 4.96 4.73
CA ILE A 80 4.81 4.59 3.78
C ILE A 80 4.14 5.85 3.26
N ILE A 81 4.05 6.00 1.94
CA ILE A 81 3.38 7.12 1.28
C ILE A 81 2.19 6.57 0.46
N LEU A 82 0.99 7.08 0.71
CA LEU A 82 -0.22 6.72 -0.03
C LEU A 82 -0.73 7.93 -0.82
N ALA A 83 -0.69 7.87 -2.15
CA ALA A 83 -1.22 8.91 -3.02
C ALA A 83 -2.52 8.46 -3.69
N SER A 84 -3.63 9.04 -3.23
CA SER A 84 -4.99 8.78 -3.76
C SER A 84 -5.66 10.07 -4.19
N PRO A 85 -6.35 10.11 -5.35
CA PRO A 85 -7.32 11.16 -5.63
C PRO A 85 -8.55 10.98 -4.71
N ILE A 86 -9.34 12.06 -4.57
CA ILE A 86 -10.57 12.06 -3.77
C ILE A 86 -11.74 11.61 -4.65
N TYR A 87 -12.28 10.42 -4.38
CA TYR A 87 -13.48 9.91 -5.05
C TYR A 87 -14.61 9.84 -4.00
N CYS A 88 -15.74 10.50 -4.29
CA CYS A 88 -16.91 10.53 -3.39
C CYS A 88 -16.56 10.92 -1.94
N MET A 89 -15.76 11.99 -1.75
CA MET A 89 -15.31 12.47 -0.43
C MET A 89 -14.42 11.49 0.36
N GLY A 90 -13.83 10.49 -0.30
CA GLY A 90 -12.94 9.52 0.33
C GLY A 90 -11.83 9.03 -0.58
N LEU A 91 -11.19 7.93 -0.13
CA LEU A 91 -10.18 7.20 -0.89
C LEU A 91 -10.79 6.54 -2.14
N THR A 92 -9.96 6.34 -3.17
CA THR A 92 -10.36 5.48 -4.29
C THR A 92 -10.56 4.03 -3.84
N ALA A 93 -11.33 3.24 -4.60
CA ALA A 93 -11.48 1.81 -4.34
C ALA A 93 -10.10 1.09 -4.33
N GLN A 94 -9.16 1.53 -5.17
CA GLN A 94 -7.80 1.01 -5.25
C GLN A 94 -6.97 1.35 -4.00
N ALA A 95 -7.14 2.53 -3.40
CA ALA A 95 -6.55 2.81 -2.09
C ALA A 95 -7.25 2.01 -0.98
N LYS A 96 -8.58 1.92 -1.05
CA LYS A 96 -9.38 1.27 -0.02
C LYS A 96 -9.12 -0.24 0.07
N VAL A 97 -8.75 -0.90 -1.04
CA VAL A 97 -8.39 -2.32 -0.97
C VAL A 97 -7.14 -2.58 -0.12
N LEU A 98 -6.16 -1.69 -0.14
CA LEU A 98 -4.99 -1.77 0.76
C LEU A 98 -5.44 -1.69 2.22
N VAL A 99 -6.29 -0.71 2.54
CA VAL A 99 -6.82 -0.48 3.89
C VAL A 99 -7.64 -1.69 4.36
N ASP A 100 -8.55 -2.20 3.54
CA ASP A 100 -9.43 -3.32 3.91
C ASP A 100 -8.67 -4.64 4.04
N ARG A 101 -7.58 -4.80 3.30
CA ARG A 101 -6.67 -5.95 3.40
C ARG A 101 -5.63 -5.79 4.51
N SER A 102 -5.60 -4.67 5.24
CA SER A 102 -4.69 -4.39 6.36
C SER A 102 -5.19 -4.92 7.71
N GLN A 103 -6.36 -5.57 7.75
CA GLN A 103 -6.89 -6.27 8.93
C GLN A 103 -5.88 -7.26 9.54
N VAL A 104 -4.97 -7.82 8.74
CA VAL A 104 -3.87 -8.69 9.23
C VAL A 104 -3.00 -7.98 10.28
N PHE A 105 -2.78 -6.68 10.15
CA PHE A 105 -1.99 -5.89 11.11
C PHE A 105 -2.81 -5.56 12.34
N CYS A 106 -4.08 -5.17 12.18
CA CYS A 106 -4.97 -4.85 13.29
C CYS A 106 -5.29 -6.06 14.19
N THR A 107 -5.27 -7.27 13.62
CA THR A 107 -5.62 -8.50 14.32
C THR A 107 -4.43 -9.25 14.90
N ARG A 108 -3.20 -8.81 14.62
CA ARG A 108 -2.00 -9.36 15.26
C ARG A 108 -2.05 -9.05 16.76
N LYS A 109 -2.48 -10.04 17.54
CA LYS A 109 -2.38 -10.01 19.00
C LYS A 109 -1.10 -10.72 19.39
N TYR A 110 -0.20 -9.99 20.04
CA TYR A 110 1.05 -10.45 20.66
C TYR A 110 1.87 -11.39 19.76
N THR A 111 2.69 -10.79 18.89
CA THR A 111 3.87 -11.48 18.36
C THR A 111 5.05 -11.14 19.26
#